data_AF-A0A1H4P6Y2-F1
#
_entry.id   AF-A0A1H4P6Y2-F1
#
_cell.length_a   1.000
_cell.length_b   1.000
_cell.length_c   1.000
_cell.angle_alpha   90.00
_cell.angle_beta   90.00
_cell.angle_gamma   90.00
#
_symmetry.space_group_name_H-M   'P 1'
#
loop_
_entity.id
_entity.type
_entity.pdbx_description
1 polymer ?
#
loop_
_entity_poly.entity_id
_entity_poly.type
_entity_poly.pdbx_seq_one_letter_code
_entity_poly.pdbx_strand_id
1 'polypeptide(L)'
;MTQLDLDAIETRANAATRCPEAVVNGRQDGQHTWTGSLTHLRCELCGFTRPRGERAEEATVMAAEIRRLRAQAREYGELAARRESELIALRAKLAREERAHGETIDERDHFHDMADKLAYAVAPEEVIGEHSSMNCPWENALDLITPMAEVEKLREELERQTALAEQGARANRELSRVRAVVAAVIAEHEKGEHNGLAICLHCAQLMFPPPETGIWSESAYPCATLRALGITEDPAVEAHVVADDSDDRGRTA
;
A
#
# COMPACT_ATOMS: atom_id res chain seq x y z
N MET A 1 -52.28 -38.93 -9.47
CA MET A 1 -53.38 -37.98 -9.27
C MET A 1 -52.89 -36.62 -9.72
N THR A 2 -53.45 -36.11 -10.80
CA THR A 2 -53.01 -34.89 -11.47
C THR A 2 -53.63 -33.65 -10.81
N GLN A 3 -53.12 -32.45 -11.12
CA GLN A 3 -53.71 -31.18 -10.66
C GLN A 3 -55.21 -31.11 -11.00
N LEU A 4 -55.60 -31.61 -12.17
CA LEU A 4 -56.97 -31.66 -12.68
C LEU A 4 -57.89 -32.55 -11.83
N ASP A 5 -57.38 -33.68 -11.31
CA ASP A 5 -58.16 -34.60 -10.47
C ASP A 5 -58.52 -33.95 -9.13
N LEU A 6 -57.58 -33.19 -8.56
CA LEU A 6 -57.75 -32.51 -7.28
C LEU A 6 -58.71 -31.31 -7.37
N ASP A 7 -58.64 -30.54 -8.46
CA ASP A 7 -59.56 -29.41 -8.69
C ASP A 7 -61.00 -29.89 -8.92
N ALA A 8 -61.17 -31.06 -9.55
CA ALA A 8 -62.47 -31.73 -9.67
C ALA A 8 -63.00 -32.24 -8.32
N ILE A 9 -62.13 -32.67 -7.40
CA ILE A 9 -62.52 -33.05 -6.02
C ILE A 9 -62.94 -31.80 -5.24
N GLU A 10 -62.17 -30.71 -5.31
CA GLU A 10 -62.48 -29.46 -4.60
C GLU A 10 -63.76 -28.80 -5.13
N THR A 11 -63.97 -28.81 -6.44
CA THR A 11 -65.21 -28.33 -7.06
C THR A 11 -66.43 -29.14 -6.59
N ARG A 12 -66.30 -30.48 -6.50
CA ARG A 12 -67.36 -31.35 -5.98
C ARG A 12 -67.62 -31.13 -4.49
N ALA A 13 -66.58 -30.98 -3.68
CA ALA A 13 -66.72 -30.68 -2.25
C ALA A 13 -67.39 -29.32 -2.00
N ASN A 14 -67.00 -28.29 -2.75
CA ASN A 14 -67.62 -26.95 -2.69
C ASN A 14 -69.07 -26.95 -3.19
N ALA A 15 -69.39 -27.76 -4.20
CA ALA A 15 -70.76 -27.91 -4.66
C ALA A 15 -71.63 -28.67 -3.65
N ALA A 16 -71.06 -29.66 -2.94
CA ALA A 16 -71.75 -30.37 -1.87
C ALA A 16 -72.04 -29.48 -0.65
N THR A 17 -71.15 -28.55 -0.30
CA THR A 17 -71.38 -27.60 0.81
C THR A 17 -72.34 -26.46 0.46
N ARG A 18 -72.49 -26.11 -0.83
CA ARG A 18 -73.47 -25.13 -1.32
C ARG A 18 -74.93 -25.62 -1.34
N CYS A 19 -75.18 -26.88 -1.00
CA CYS A 19 -76.53 -27.41 -0.74
C CYS A 19 -76.68 -27.73 0.77
N PRO A 20 -76.57 -26.72 1.67
CA PRO A 20 -76.43 -26.95 3.11
C PRO A 20 -77.63 -27.68 3.74
N GLU A 21 -78.84 -27.49 3.20
CA GLU A 21 -80.08 -28.07 3.75
C GLU A 21 -80.30 -29.55 3.42
N ALA A 22 -79.46 -30.12 2.55
CA ALA A 22 -79.57 -31.51 2.12
C ALA A 22 -78.73 -32.50 2.94
N VAL A 23 -77.77 -32.01 3.72
CA VAL A 23 -76.75 -32.84 4.37
C VAL A 23 -77.24 -33.40 5.71
N VAL A 24 -78.19 -32.73 6.36
CA VAL A 24 -78.74 -33.18 7.64
C VAL A 24 -79.96 -34.06 7.37
N ASN A 25 -79.75 -35.38 7.46
CA ASN A 25 -80.77 -36.42 7.62
C ASN A 25 -82.23 -35.96 7.51
N GLY A 26 -82.78 -36.03 6.29
CA GLY A 26 -84.22 -36.07 6.01
C GLY A 26 -85.12 -35.20 6.90
N ARG A 27 -85.36 -33.95 6.45
CA ARG A 27 -86.21 -32.90 7.06
C ARG A 27 -85.49 -32.17 8.20
N GLN A 28 -85.14 -30.88 7.99
CA GLN A 28 -86.10 -29.86 8.42
C GLN A 28 -86.20 -28.59 7.58
N ASP A 29 -85.44 -28.42 6.50
CA ASP A 29 -85.56 -27.23 5.64
C ASP A 29 -86.11 -27.67 4.26
N GLY A 30 -87.44 -27.71 4.17
CA GLY A 30 -88.20 -28.47 3.17
C GLY A 30 -88.20 -27.97 1.72
N GLN A 31 -87.06 -27.86 1.03
CA GLN A 31 -87.05 -27.59 -0.43
C GLN A 31 -86.09 -28.43 -1.30
N HIS A 32 -85.19 -29.24 -0.72
CA HIS A 32 -84.25 -30.05 -1.50
C HIS A 32 -84.62 -31.55 -1.49
N THR A 33 -85.34 -32.01 -2.52
CA THR A 33 -85.57 -33.43 -2.81
C THR A 33 -84.41 -34.00 -3.63
N TRP A 34 -83.93 -35.19 -3.24
CA TRP A 34 -82.93 -35.93 -4.01
C TRP A 34 -83.62 -37.05 -4.77
N THR A 35 -83.52 -37.03 -6.09
CA THR A 35 -83.95 -38.12 -6.96
C THR A 35 -82.77 -38.60 -7.78
N GLY A 36 -82.70 -39.88 -8.10
CA GLY A 36 -81.51 -40.39 -8.79
C GLY A 36 -81.45 -41.89 -8.93
N SER A 37 -80.41 -42.33 -9.61
CA SER A 37 -80.13 -43.73 -9.91
C SER A 37 -79.57 -44.49 -8.70
N LEU A 38 -79.29 -45.78 -8.88
CA LEU A 38 -78.64 -46.59 -7.84
C LEU A 38 -77.24 -46.07 -7.47
N THR A 39 -76.55 -45.39 -8.38
CA THR A 39 -75.17 -44.93 -8.19
C THR A 39 -75.06 -43.44 -7.90
N HIS A 40 -76.05 -42.62 -8.27
CA HIS A 40 -75.99 -41.16 -8.11
C HIS A 40 -77.31 -40.57 -7.63
N LEU A 41 -77.24 -39.59 -6.74
CA LEU A 41 -78.35 -38.76 -6.28
C LEU A 41 -78.24 -37.38 -6.94
N ARG A 42 -79.33 -36.89 -7.55
CA ARG A 42 -79.45 -35.55 -8.13
C ARG A 42 -80.36 -34.68 -7.25
N CYS A 43 -79.93 -33.49 -6.91
CA CYS A 43 -80.79 -32.49 -6.27
C CYS A 43 -81.73 -31.91 -7.33
N GLU A 44 -83.04 -31.95 -7.10
CA GLU A 44 -84.02 -31.47 -8.09
C GLU A 44 -84.01 -29.95 -8.25
N LEU A 45 -83.61 -29.20 -7.21
CA LEU A 45 -83.62 -27.74 -7.22
C LEU A 45 -82.44 -27.15 -8.00
N CYS A 46 -81.23 -27.66 -7.76
CA CYS A 46 -80.00 -27.11 -8.36
C CYS A 46 -79.36 -28.05 -9.40
N GLY A 47 -79.93 -29.23 -9.61
CA GLY A 47 -79.46 -30.21 -10.60
C GLY A 47 -78.17 -30.94 -10.24
N PHE A 48 -77.57 -30.68 -9.06
CA PHE A 48 -76.29 -31.24 -8.66
C PHE A 48 -76.37 -32.75 -8.41
N THR A 49 -75.45 -33.52 -8.99
CA THR A 49 -75.35 -34.97 -8.84
C THR A 49 -74.18 -35.39 -7.95
N ARG A 50 -74.43 -36.27 -6.98
CA ARG A 50 -73.40 -36.91 -6.15
C ARG A 50 -73.50 -38.43 -6.17
N PRO A 51 -72.40 -39.19 -6.01
CA PRO A 51 -72.44 -40.62 -5.79
C PRO A 51 -73.29 -41.00 -4.55
N ARG A 52 -74.06 -42.08 -4.66
CA ARG A 52 -74.84 -42.62 -3.54
C ARG A 52 -73.89 -43.31 -2.55
N GLY A 53 -73.94 -42.94 -1.28
CA GLY A 53 -73.10 -43.51 -0.21
C GLY A 53 -71.89 -42.66 0.18
N GLU A 54 -71.57 -41.59 -0.56
CA GLU A 54 -70.56 -40.61 -0.16
C GLU A 54 -71.07 -39.76 1.01
N ARG A 55 -70.44 -39.87 2.17
CA ARG A 55 -70.76 -39.02 3.32
C ARG A 55 -70.17 -37.64 3.08
N ALA A 56 -71.02 -36.61 3.02
CA ALA A 56 -70.58 -35.24 2.79
C ALA A 56 -69.52 -34.78 3.82
N GLU A 57 -69.61 -35.27 5.06
CA GLU A 57 -68.65 -35.03 6.13
C GLU A 57 -67.25 -35.61 5.83
N GLU A 58 -67.15 -36.78 5.21
CA GLU A 58 -65.87 -37.38 4.83
C GLU A 58 -65.22 -36.60 3.67
N ALA A 59 -66.04 -36.16 2.70
CA ALA A 59 -65.58 -35.34 1.58
C ALA A 59 -65.09 -33.96 2.03
N THR A 60 -65.71 -33.33 3.03
CA THR A 60 -65.27 -32.03 3.55
C THR A 60 -63.96 -32.13 4.33
N VAL A 61 -63.78 -33.20 5.13
CA VAL A 61 -62.52 -33.48 5.84
C VAL A 61 -61.39 -33.72 4.84
N MET A 62 -61.60 -34.55 3.82
CA MET A 62 -60.59 -34.79 2.78
C MET A 62 -60.24 -33.51 2.00
N ALA A 63 -61.23 -32.69 1.64
CA ALA A 63 -60.99 -31.40 0.97
C ALA A 63 -60.22 -30.41 1.87
N ALA A 64 -60.47 -30.40 3.18
CA ALA A 64 -59.68 -29.60 4.13
C ALA A 64 -58.23 -30.08 4.19
N GLU A 65 -57.99 -31.39 4.25
CA GLU A 65 -56.64 -31.95 4.28
C GLU A 65 -55.88 -31.71 2.97
N ILE A 66 -56.52 -31.84 1.81
CA ILE A 66 -55.93 -31.50 0.52
C ILE A 66 -55.50 -30.03 0.49
N ARG A 67 -56.33 -29.11 1.01
CA ARG A 67 -55.97 -27.68 1.11
C ARG A 67 -54.78 -27.44 2.03
N ARG A 68 -54.72 -28.14 3.18
CA ARG A 68 -53.59 -28.08 4.12
C ARG A 68 -52.29 -28.55 3.45
N LEU A 69 -52.31 -29.72 2.81
CA LEU A 69 -51.15 -30.28 2.12
C LEU A 69 -50.70 -29.39 0.95
N ARG A 70 -51.62 -28.80 0.20
CA ARG A 70 -51.28 -27.82 -0.85
C ARG A 70 -50.64 -26.56 -0.30
N ALA A 71 -51.13 -26.04 0.84
CA ALA A 71 -50.50 -24.91 1.50
C ALA A 71 -49.08 -25.24 1.95
N GLN A 72 -48.91 -26.39 2.60
CA GLN A 72 -47.60 -26.89 3.03
C GLN A 72 -46.64 -27.11 1.84
N ALA A 73 -47.13 -27.64 0.71
CA ALA A 73 -46.33 -27.82 -0.50
C ALA A 73 -45.88 -26.49 -1.11
N ARG A 74 -46.71 -25.45 -1.06
CA ARG A 74 -46.31 -24.09 -1.48
C ARG A 74 -45.22 -23.53 -0.59
N GLU A 75 -45.38 -23.63 0.73
CA GLU A 75 -44.37 -23.16 1.70
C GLU A 75 -43.02 -23.86 1.49
N TYR A 76 -43.02 -25.19 1.31
CA TYR A 76 -41.78 -25.91 1.00
C TYR A 76 -41.20 -25.55 -0.36
N GLY A 77 -42.03 -25.31 -1.37
CA GLY A 77 -41.58 -24.84 -2.68
C GLY A 77 -40.89 -23.47 -2.59
N GLU A 78 -41.46 -22.54 -1.84
CA GLU A 78 -40.85 -21.23 -1.58
C GLU A 78 -39.54 -21.34 -0.79
N LEU A 79 -39.50 -22.18 0.23
CA LEU A 79 -38.28 -22.44 1.00
C LEU A 79 -37.19 -23.05 0.12
N ALA A 80 -37.55 -24.03 -0.72
CA ALA A 80 -36.62 -24.65 -1.67
C ALA A 80 -36.06 -23.62 -2.66
N ALA A 81 -36.91 -22.77 -3.23
CA ALA A 81 -36.48 -21.69 -4.12
C ALA A 81 -35.52 -20.71 -3.42
N ARG A 82 -35.79 -20.34 -2.16
CA ARG A 82 -34.87 -19.50 -1.38
C ARG A 82 -33.52 -20.18 -1.17
N ARG A 83 -33.51 -21.45 -0.77
CA ARG A 83 -32.26 -22.20 -0.57
C ARG A 83 -31.48 -22.40 -1.86
N GLU A 84 -32.15 -22.65 -2.97
CA GLU A 84 -31.50 -22.74 -4.28
C GLU A 84 -30.86 -21.41 -4.66
N SER A 85 -31.56 -20.29 -4.47
CA SER A 85 -30.99 -18.96 -4.72
C SER A 85 -29.77 -18.66 -3.84
N GLU A 86 -29.79 -19.08 -2.58
CA GLU A 86 -28.68 -18.94 -1.63
C GLU A 86 -27.48 -19.80 -2.07
N LEU A 87 -27.71 -21.06 -2.48
CA LEU A 87 -26.66 -21.93 -3.00
C LEU A 87 -26.02 -21.38 -4.27
N ILE A 88 -26.81 -20.81 -5.18
CA ILE A 88 -26.29 -20.15 -6.39
C ILE A 88 -25.41 -18.95 -6.01
N ALA A 89 -25.87 -18.11 -5.09
CA ALA A 89 -25.11 -16.95 -4.63
C ALA A 89 -23.80 -17.34 -3.93
N LEU A 90 -23.83 -18.37 -3.07
CA LEU A 90 -22.66 -18.89 -2.38
C LEU A 90 -21.65 -19.52 -3.35
N ARG A 91 -22.11 -20.30 -4.33
CA ARG A 91 -21.24 -20.84 -5.39
C ARG A 91 -20.59 -19.74 -6.20
N ALA A 92 -21.35 -18.70 -6.56
CA ALA A 92 -20.79 -17.55 -7.27
C ALA A 92 -19.77 -16.77 -6.43
N LYS A 93 -19.96 -16.68 -5.10
CA LYS A 93 -19.00 -16.08 -4.19
C LYS A 93 -17.72 -16.93 -4.10
N LEU A 94 -17.85 -18.24 -3.89
CA LEU A 94 -16.72 -19.16 -3.83
C LEU A 94 -15.87 -19.08 -5.10
N ALA A 95 -16.50 -19.10 -6.27
CA ALA A 95 -15.80 -18.98 -7.55
C ALA A 95 -15.08 -17.63 -7.76
N ARG A 96 -15.47 -16.56 -7.05
CA ARG A 96 -14.74 -15.28 -7.07
C ARG A 96 -13.52 -15.34 -6.16
N GLU A 97 -13.67 -15.87 -4.95
CA GLU A 97 -12.57 -16.02 -4.00
C GLU A 97 -11.48 -16.96 -4.55
N GLU A 98 -11.88 -18.08 -5.18
CA GLU A 98 -10.93 -19.01 -5.81
C GLU A 98 -10.10 -18.33 -6.91
N ARG A 99 -10.72 -17.46 -7.72
CA ARG A 99 -9.99 -16.67 -8.73
C ARG A 99 -9.05 -15.65 -8.10
N ALA A 100 -9.53 -14.88 -7.10
CA ALA A 100 -8.70 -13.91 -6.40
C ALA A 100 -7.49 -14.56 -5.71
N HIS A 101 -7.69 -15.77 -5.14
CA HIS A 101 -6.59 -16.55 -4.58
C HIS A 101 -5.61 -17.05 -5.64
N GLY A 102 -6.10 -17.50 -6.79
CA GLY A 102 -5.24 -17.85 -7.93
C GLY A 102 -4.37 -16.66 -8.37
N GLU A 103 -4.99 -15.49 -8.56
CA GLU A 103 -4.29 -14.25 -8.93
C GLU A 103 -3.22 -13.86 -7.89
N THR A 104 -3.52 -13.97 -6.60
CA THR A 104 -2.55 -13.68 -5.52
C THR A 104 -1.38 -14.65 -5.52
N ILE A 105 -1.61 -15.94 -5.82
CA ILE A 105 -0.54 -16.94 -5.93
C ILE A 105 0.34 -16.62 -7.15
N ASP A 106 -0.27 -16.33 -8.30
CA ASP A 106 0.45 -15.98 -9.52
C ASP A 106 1.31 -14.71 -9.33
N GLU A 107 0.77 -13.68 -8.65
CA GLU A 107 1.51 -12.46 -8.29
C GLU A 107 2.68 -12.77 -7.36
N ARG A 108 2.46 -13.57 -6.31
CA ARG A 108 3.53 -13.98 -5.39
C ARG A 108 4.65 -14.72 -6.12
N ASP A 109 4.29 -15.70 -6.95
CA ASP A 109 5.26 -16.51 -7.68
C ASP A 109 6.03 -15.63 -8.69
N HIS A 110 5.35 -14.69 -9.34
CA HIS A 110 6.01 -13.68 -10.17
C HIS A 110 7.02 -12.82 -9.39
N PHE A 111 6.67 -12.34 -8.19
CA PHE A 111 7.60 -11.58 -7.36
C PHE A 111 8.78 -12.42 -6.89
N HIS A 112 8.57 -13.70 -6.57
CA HIS A 112 9.64 -14.63 -6.21
C HIS A 112 10.62 -14.83 -7.37
N ASP A 113 10.11 -15.09 -8.59
CA ASP A 113 10.95 -15.21 -9.79
C ASP A 113 11.76 -13.93 -10.06
N MET A 114 11.15 -12.76 -9.84
CA MET A 114 11.82 -11.47 -10.00
C MET A 114 12.87 -11.21 -8.92
N ALA A 115 12.60 -11.62 -7.68
CA ALA A 115 13.54 -11.53 -6.57
C ALA A 115 14.75 -12.47 -6.78
N ASP A 116 14.53 -13.69 -7.27
CA ASP A 116 15.61 -14.61 -7.65
C ASP A 116 16.48 -14.00 -8.76
N LYS A 117 15.86 -13.49 -9.84
CA LYS A 117 16.59 -12.80 -10.91
C LYS A 117 17.41 -11.61 -10.39
N LEU A 118 16.87 -10.85 -9.45
CA LEU A 118 17.58 -9.73 -8.83
C LEU A 118 18.77 -10.22 -8.00
N ALA A 119 18.58 -11.25 -7.19
CA ALA A 119 19.65 -11.84 -6.39
C ALA A 119 20.79 -12.38 -7.27
N TYR A 120 20.45 -13.10 -8.35
CA TYR A 120 21.44 -13.60 -9.31
C TYR A 120 22.14 -12.50 -10.11
N ALA A 121 21.52 -11.32 -10.26
CA ALA A 121 22.17 -10.16 -10.87
C ALA A 121 23.20 -9.50 -9.93
N VAL A 122 23.04 -9.66 -8.61
CA VAL A 122 23.98 -9.16 -7.60
C VAL A 122 25.23 -10.03 -7.55
N ALA A 123 25.04 -11.35 -7.50
CA ALA A 123 26.12 -12.32 -7.48
C ALA A 123 25.64 -13.66 -8.04
N PRO A 124 26.53 -14.45 -8.66
CA PRO A 124 26.14 -15.71 -9.27
C PRO A 124 25.74 -16.74 -8.20
N GLU A 125 24.99 -17.75 -8.63
CA GLU A 125 24.39 -18.77 -7.76
C GLU A 125 25.42 -19.52 -6.90
N GLU A 126 26.66 -19.71 -7.37
CA GLU A 126 27.71 -20.37 -6.60
C GLU A 126 28.13 -19.58 -5.35
N VAL A 127 27.86 -18.27 -5.32
CA VAL A 127 28.19 -17.38 -4.21
C VAL A 127 27.01 -17.23 -3.24
N ILE A 128 25.80 -17.01 -3.77
CA ILE A 128 24.59 -16.80 -2.93
C ILE A 128 23.87 -18.10 -2.55
N GLY A 129 24.18 -19.21 -3.23
CA GLY A 129 23.60 -20.53 -3.05
C GLY A 129 22.19 -20.69 -3.63
N GLU A 130 21.78 -21.95 -3.83
CA GLU A 130 20.44 -22.33 -4.27
C GLU A 130 19.39 -22.09 -3.16
N HIS A 131 18.16 -21.79 -3.56
CA HIS A 131 17.04 -21.61 -2.62
C HIS A 131 16.72 -22.93 -1.93
N SER A 132 16.87 -22.98 -0.60
CA SER A 132 16.56 -24.17 0.21
C SER A 132 15.94 -23.76 1.54
N SER A 133 15.42 -24.73 2.30
CA SER A 133 14.83 -24.44 3.62
C SER A 133 15.82 -23.84 4.62
N MET A 134 17.12 -23.92 4.37
CA MET A 134 18.18 -23.34 5.22
C MET A 134 18.99 -22.25 4.50
N ASN A 135 18.67 -21.90 3.26
CA ASN A 135 19.40 -20.91 2.48
C ASN A 135 18.43 -19.97 1.75
N CYS A 136 18.47 -18.69 2.09
CA CYS A 136 17.71 -17.63 1.42
C CYS A 136 18.67 -16.81 0.53
N PRO A 137 18.69 -17.04 -0.80
CA PRO A 137 19.61 -16.35 -1.70
C PRO A 137 19.42 -14.83 -1.71
N TRP A 138 18.22 -14.34 -1.41
CA TRP A 138 17.92 -12.90 -1.36
C TRP A 138 18.63 -12.22 -0.18
N GLU A 139 18.66 -12.87 0.98
CA GLU A 139 19.34 -12.35 2.17
C GLU A 139 20.86 -12.34 1.94
N ASN A 140 21.41 -13.44 1.41
CA ASN A 140 22.82 -13.52 1.05
C ASN A 140 23.22 -12.47 0.00
N ALA A 141 22.37 -12.19 -0.99
CA ALA A 141 22.63 -11.13 -1.96
C ALA A 141 22.63 -9.74 -1.31
N LEU A 142 21.71 -9.46 -0.38
CA LEU A 142 21.70 -8.20 0.37
C LEU A 142 22.96 -8.01 1.22
N ASP A 143 23.45 -9.10 1.82
CA ASP A 143 24.71 -9.11 2.58
C ASP A 143 25.94 -8.83 1.70
N LEU A 144 25.85 -9.02 0.37
CA LEU A 144 26.93 -8.66 -0.55
C LEU A 144 26.84 -7.20 -1.02
N ILE A 145 25.63 -6.64 -1.15
CA ILE A 145 25.43 -5.23 -1.53
C ILE A 145 25.81 -4.30 -0.37
N THR A 146 25.46 -4.67 0.86
CA THR A 146 25.64 -3.80 2.04
C THR A 146 27.11 -3.40 2.25
N PRO A 147 28.10 -4.31 2.16
CA PRO A 147 29.51 -3.97 2.22
C PRO A 147 29.97 -3.09 1.06
N MET A 148 29.38 -3.19 -0.14
CA MET A 148 29.79 -2.35 -1.27
C MET A 148 29.48 -0.88 -1.02
N ALA A 149 28.31 -0.58 -0.45
CA ALA A 149 27.92 0.79 -0.09
C ALA A 149 28.82 1.36 1.03
N GLU A 150 29.24 0.53 1.99
CA GLU A 150 30.20 0.93 3.03
C GLU A 150 31.60 1.16 2.46
N VAL A 151 32.05 0.29 1.54
CA VAL A 151 33.34 0.45 0.85
C VAL A 151 33.39 1.74 0.06
N GLU A 152 32.30 2.12 -0.61
CA GLU A 152 32.21 3.40 -1.33
C GLU A 152 32.35 4.60 -0.39
N LYS A 153 31.62 4.62 0.73
CA LYS A 153 31.78 5.65 1.77
C LYS A 153 33.21 5.72 2.33
N LEU A 154 33.82 4.56 2.57
CA LEU A 154 35.20 4.48 3.07
C LEU A 154 36.21 4.98 2.04
N ARG A 155 35.96 4.79 0.74
CA ARG A 155 36.81 5.34 -0.34
C ARG A 155 36.71 6.86 -0.39
N GLU A 156 35.51 7.41 -0.34
CA GLU A 156 35.29 8.87 -0.29
C GLU A 156 35.97 9.51 0.93
N GLU A 157 35.86 8.89 2.10
CA GLU A 157 36.53 9.38 3.31
C GLU A 157 38.06 9.28 3.20
N LEU A 158 38.58 8.21 2.60
CA LEU A 158 40.01 8.07 2.35
C LEU A 158 40.52 9.16 1.37
N GLU A 159 39.75 9.46 0.33
CA GLU A 159 40.05 10.58 -0.59
C GLU A 159 40.04 11.93 0.14
N ARG A 160 39.08 12.15 1.04
CA ARG A 160 39.04 13.35 1.88
C ARG A 160 40.27 13.45 2.79
N GLN A 161 40.66 12.36 3.44
CA GLN A 161 41.82 12.33 4.33
C GLN A 161 43.13 12.53 3.57
N THR A 162 43.27 11.94 2.38
CA THR A 162 44.44 12.14 1.54
C THR A 162 44.54 13.59 1.04
N ALA A 163 43.43 14.21 0.63
CA ALA A 163 43.39 15.62 0.29
C ALA A 163 43.81 16.54 1.46
N LEU A 164 43.30 16.27 2.67
CA LEU A 164 43.68 17.00 3.88
C LEU A 164 45.17 16.82 4.22
N ALA A 165 45.71 15.60 4.08
CA ALA A 165 47.12 15.32 4.31
C ALA A 165 48.02 16.04 3.29
N GLU A 166 47.62 16.07 2.02
CA GLU A 166 48.33 16.82 0.97
C GLU A 166 48.31 18.33 1.25
N GLN A 167 47.15 18.88 1.67
CA GLN A 167 47.03 20.27 2.07
C GLN A 167 47.92 20.58 3.27
N GLY A 168 47.93 19.72 4.29
CA GLY A 168 48.83 19.84 5.44
C GLY A 168 50.30 19.79 5.03
N ALA A 169 50.68 18.91 4.10
CA ALA A 169 52.03 18.83 3.57
C ALA A 169 52.42 20.10 2.78
N ARG A 170 51.49 20.68 2.01
CA ARG A 170 51.69 21.98 1.34
C ARG A 170 51.91 23.09 2.36
N ALA A 171 51.04 23.19 3.37
CA ALA A 171 51.15 24.20 4.43
C ALA A 171 52.46 24.06 5.21
N ASN A 172 52.90 22.83 5.52
CA ASN A 172 54.16 22.60 6.21
C ASN A 172 55.37 23.01 5.36
N ARG A 173 55.36 22.74 4.04
CA ARG A 173 56.40 23.23 3.13
C ARG A 173 56.45 24.76 3.12
N GLU A 174 55.30 25.42 3.16
CA GLU A 174 55.23 26.89 3.21
C GLU A 174 55.76 27.43 4.55
N LEU A 175 55.37 26.82 5.68
CA LEU A 175 55.94 27.15 6.99
C LEU A 175 57.45 26.95 7.04
N SER A 176 57.98 25.90 6.42
CA SER A 176 59.43 25.70 6.29
C SER A 176 60.11 26.82 5.50
N ARG A 177 59.48 27.30 4.41
CA ARG A 177 59.99 28.46 3.66
C ARG A 177 60.00 29.72 4.52
N VAL A 178 58.89 30.03 5.20
CA VAL A 178 58.79 31.19 6.09
C VAL A 178 59.83 31.11 7.21
N ARG A 179 60.00 29.95 7.84
CA ARG A 179 61.05 29.73 8.87
C ARG A 179 62.45 29.97 8.34
N ALA A 180 62.75 29.54 7.11
CA ALA A 180 64.05 29.78 6.48
C ALA A 180 64.29 31.28 6.22
N VAL A 181 63.27 32.01 5.74
CA VAL A 181 63.35 33.47 5.55
C VAL A 181 63.58 34.18 6.88
N VAL A 182 62.82 33.83 7.92
CA VAL A 182 62.99 34.41 9.27
C VAL A 182 64.39 34.13 9.81
N ALA A 183 64.89 32.90 9.68
CA ALA A 183 66.25 32.55 10.09
C ALA A 183 67.32 33.36 9.34
N ALA A 184 67.13 33.59 8.04
CA ALA A 184 68.03 34.43 7.25
C ALA A 184 68.01 35.90 7.70
N VAL A 185 66.84 36.46 8.02
CA VAL A 185 66.70 37.82 8.56
C VAL A 185 67.40 37.95 9.91
N ILE A 186 67.23 36.97 10.81
CA ILE A 186 67.93 36.94 12.10
C ILE A 186 69.44 36.90 11.90
N ALA A 187 69.94 36.04 11.00
CA ALA A 187 71.37 35.93 10.72
C ALA A 187 71.97 37.22 10.12
N GLU A 188 71.23 37.93 9.27
CA GLU A 188 71.66 39.25 8.76
C GLU A 188 71.62 40.33 9.85
N HIS A 189 70.66 40.27 10.78
CA HIS A 189 70.62 41.16 11.94
C HIS A 189 71.84 40.96 12.85
N GLU A 190 72.21 39.72 13.14
CA GLU A 190 73.40 39.38 13.95
C GLU A 190 74.71 39.83 13.29
N LYS A 191 74.83 39.75 11.95
CA LYS A 191 75.99 40.32 11.22
C LYS A 191 76.01 41.86 11.23
N GLY A 192 74.84 42.48 11.34
CA GLY A 192 74.64 43.93 11.34
C GLY A 192 75.05 44.62 12.65
N GLU A 193 75.33 43.88 13.73
CA GLU A 193 75.68 44.44 15.05
C GLU A 193 77.04 45.17 15.12
N HIS A 194 77.74 45.33 13.98
CA HIS A 194 78.94 46.17 13.91
C HIS A 194 78.83 47.44 13.07
N ASN A 195 77.68 47.73 12.44
CA ASN A 195 77.47 49.03 11.79
C ASN A 195 76.11 49.60 12.16
N GLY A 196 76.13 50.48 13.17
CA GLY A 196 74.98 51.15 13.79
C GLY A 196 73.92 51.63 12.81
N LEU A 197 72.83 50.86 12.72
CA LEU A 197 71.61 51.24 12.04
C LEU A 197 70.47 51.24 13.05
N ALA A 198 70.17 52.46 13.49
CA ALA A 198 68.89 52.86 14.04
C ALA A 198 67.78 52.53 13.02
N ILE A 199 67.40 51.25 12.91
CA ILE A 199 66.19 50.87 12.20
C ILE A 199 65.03 51.33 13.08
N CYS A 200 64.45 52.43 12.60
CA CYS A 200 63.31 53.13 13.14
C CYS A 200 62.24 52.20 13.72
N LEU A 201 62.01 52.32 15.04
CA LEU A 201 60.74 51.95 15.70
C LEU A 201 59.51 52.51 14.97
N HIS A 202 59.69 53.51 14.09
CA HIS A 202 58.65 54.14 13.30
C HIS A 202 57.92 53.19 12.33
N CYS A 203 58.55 52.10 11.85
CA CYS A 203 57.84 51.12 11.00
C CYS A 203 56.97 50.14 11.81
N ALA A 204 57.29 49.88 13.08
CA ALA A 204 56.47 49.00 13.92
C ALA A 204 55.13 49.66 14.33
N GLN A 205 55.07 51.00 14.36
CA GLN A 205 53.85 51.75 14.66
C GLN A 205 52.80 51.70 13.53
N LEU A 206 53.19 51.40 12.29
CA LEU A 206 52.29 51.42 11.12
C LEU A 206 51.59 50.07 10.85
N MET A 207 52.01 48.98 11.52
CA MET A 207 51.40 47.65 11.32
C MET A 207 50.30 47.30 12.32
N PHE A 208 50.06 48.13 13.34
CA PHE A 208 48.92 47.99 14.26
C PHE A 208 48.24 49.34 14.47
N PRO A 209 47.38 49.81 13.54
CA PRO A 209 46.54 50.96 13.82
C PRO A 209 45.59 50.62 14.99
N PRO A 210 45.38 51.52 15.95
CA PRO A 210 44.39 51.30 17.00
C PRO A 210 43.02 51.13 16.36
N PRO A 211 42.19 50.20 16.86
CA PRO A 211 40.80 50.15 16.43
C PRO A 211 40.13 51.38 17.03
N GLU A 212 39.84 52.38 16.20
CA GLU A 212 38.56 53.11 16.18
C GLU A 212 38.70 54.49 15.52
N THR A 213 37.73 54.76 14.64
CA THR A 213 37.36 56.06 14.04
C THR A 213 38.24 56.62 12.93
N GLY A 214 37.79 56.36 11.69
CA GLY A 214 37.42 57.45 10.78
C GLY A 214 38.50 57.99 9.83
N ILE A 215 38.20 57.81 8.53
CA ILE A 215 38.74 58.55 7.38
C ILE A 215 40.17 58.15 6.98
N TRP A 216 40.25 57.15 6.09
CA TRP A 216 41.45 56.86 5.32
C TRP A 216 41.57 57.89 4.19
N SER A 217 42.60 58.73 4.21
CA SER A 217 43.02 59.46 3.01
C SER A 217 43.93 58.57 2.17
N GLU A 218 43.58 58.37 0.91
CA GLU A 218 44.41 57.73 -0.11
C GLU A 218 45.70 58.55 -0.34
N SER A 219 46.73 58.32 0.46
CA SER A 219 48.10 58.71 0.10
C SER A 219 48.95 57.45 0.04
N ALA A 220 49.10 56.95 -1.17
CA ALA A 220 50.00 55.85 -1.51
C ALA A 220 51.44 56.23 -1.18
N TYR A 221 51.99 55.66 -0.11
CA TYR A 221 53.44 55.60 0.08
C TYR A 221 53.92 54.23 -0.38
N PRO A 222 54.53 54.11 -1.58
CA PRO A 222 55.22 52.89 -1.95
C PRO A 222 56.49 52.77 -1.10
N CYS A 223 56.44 51.96 -0.05
CA CYS A 223 57.63 51.58 0.70
C CYS A 223 58.55 50.77 -0.22
N ALA A 224 59.64 51.40 -0.68
CA ALA A 224 60.63 50.78 -1.59
C ALA A 224 61.22 49.47 -1.04
N THR A 225 61.18 49.27 0.28
CA THR A 225 61.66 48.07 0.96
C THR A 225 60.78 46.84 0.66
N LEU A 226 59.47 46.99 0.46
CA LEU A 226 58.58 45.86 0.12
C LEU A 226 58.79 45.39 -1.33
N ARG A 227 59.12 46.30 -2.25
CA ARG A 227 59.51 45.94 -3.64
C ARG A 227 60.83 45.18 -3.72
N ALA A 228 61.80 45.50 -2.85
CA ALA A 228 63.08 44.81 -2.83
C ALA A 228 62.98 43.36 -2.37
N LEU A 229 61.94 43.01 -1.61
CA LEU A 229 61.66 41.65 -1.13
C LEU A 229 60.89 40.78 -2.15
N GLY A 230 60.55 41.32 -3.34
CA GLY A 230 59.86 40.57 -4.39
C GLY A 230 58.41 40.19 -4.05
N ILE A 231 57.83 40.78 -3.00
CA ILE A 231 56.43 40.60 -2.63
C ILE A 231 55.61 41.55 -3.51
N THR A 232 55.31 41.11 -4.72
CA THR A 232 54.31 41.78 -5.56
C THR A 232 52.94 41.47 -4.97
N GLU A 233 52.15 42.49 -4.67
CA GLU A 233 50.73 42.35 -4.37
C GLU A 233 50.09 41.57 -5.52
N ASP A 234 49.66 40.34 -5.24
CA ASP A 234 48.94 39.51 -6.20
C ASP A 234 47.49 40.02 -6.22
N PRO A 235 47.02 40.69 -7.30
CA PRO A 235 45.70 41.31 -7.32
C PRO A 235 44.54 40.29 -7.41
N ALA A 236 44.82 38.99 -7.33
CA ALA A 236 43.87 37.93 -7.64
C ALA A 236 43.18 37.26 -6.42
N VAL A 237 43.20 37.87 -5.23
CA VAL A 237 42.34 37.41 -4.12
C VAL A 237 40.97 38.09 -4.25
N GLU A 238 40.23 37.76 -5.31
CA GLU A 238 38.80 38.02 -5.39
C GLU A 238 38.11 37.17 -4.32
N ALA A 239 37.43 37.85 -3.40
CA ALA A 239 36.64 37.25 -2.35
C ALA A 239 35.49 36.42 -2.97
N HIS A 240 35.69 35.11 -3.08
CA HIS A 240 34.58 34.17 -3.24
C HIS A 240 33.80 34.11 -1.94
N VAL A 241 32.87 35.04 -1.77
CA VAL A 241 31.75 34.92 -0.84
C VAL A 241 30.82 33.87 -1.43
N VAL A 242 30.88 32.66 -0.91
CA VAL A 242 29.90 31.62 -1.19
C VAL A 242 28.58 32.08 -0.59
N ALA A 243 27.64 32.47 -1.45
CA ALA A 243 26.24 32.65 -1.07
C ALA A 243 25.68 31.27 -0.70
N ASP A 244 25.35 31.11 0.57
CA ASP A 244 24.65 29.95 1.10
C ASP A 244 23.19 30.01 0.65
N ASP A 245 22.89 29.34 -0.47
CA ASP A 245 21.55 29.29 -1.09
C ASP A 245 20.70 28.23 -0.35
N SER A 246 20.31 28.59 0.87
CA SER A 246 19.35 27.85 1.68
C SER A 246 17.92 28.25 1.31
N ASP A 247 17.39 27.73 0.20
CA ASP A 247 15.94 27.64 -0.03
C ASP A 247 15.64 26.77 -1.28
N ASP A 248 15.22 25.51 -1.08
CA ASP A 248 13.98 25.06 -1.74
C ASP A 248 13.31 23.89 -1.02
N ARG A 249 12.00 23.99 -1.02
CA ARG A 249 11.01 23.20 -0.32
C ARG A 249 10.39 22.21 -1.30
N GLY A 250 9.84 21.13 -0.75
CA GLY A 250 8.68 20.46 -1.36
C GLY A 250 8.90 18.97 -1.57
N ARG A 251 8.24 18.08 -0.81
CA ARG A 251 6.80 17.79 -0.81
C ARG A 251 6.36 17.08 -2.09
N THR A 252 6.34 15.75 -2.03
CA THR A 252 5.37 14.78 -2.61
C THR A 252 5.92 13.38 -2.26
N ALA A 253 5.19 12.39 -1.77
CA ALA A 253 3.78 12.17 -1.47
C ALA A 253 3.70 11.14 -0.32
#